data_AF-A0AAN9GJN0-F1
#
_entry.id   AF-A0AAN9GJN0-F1
#
_cell.length_a   1.000
_cell.length_b   1.000
_cell.length_c   1.000
_cell.angle_alpha   90.00
_cell.angle_beta   90.00
_cell.angle_gamma   90.00
#
_symmetry.space_group_name_H-M   'P 1'
#
loop_
_entity.id
_entity.type
_entity.pdbx_description
1 polymer ?
#
loop_
_entity_poly.entity_id
_entity_poly.type
_entity_poly.pdbx_seq_one_letter_code
_entity_poly.pdbx_strand_id
1 'polypeptide(L)'
;MPPRRKLSDLDRGRAIGWLQDGVAARQVAQRLAVAPSVIIRLKQRFHATGRVQERQRSGRPRVTTQREDRFIQRQAMQQRMATANNIRQRLQATTNTVVSGQTIRNRLHNFGLRARRPVRGTTLTANHRAARRAWCTQHVRWQRQQWAQVLFTDESGFCLEPADGRIRVWRRRGERFAEGAVLE
;
A
#
# COMPACT_ATOMS: atom_id res chain seq x y z
N MET A 1 -25.51 -12.10 25.41
CA MET A 1 -26.58 -12.04 24.38
C MET A 1 -26.07 -12.62 23.08
N PRO A 2 -26.82 -13.53 22.42
CA PRO A 2 -26.45 -14.03 21.11
C PRO A 2 -26.49 -12.91 20.06
N PRO A 3 -25.63 -12.95 19.03
CA PRO A 3 -25.61 -11.94 17.98
C PRO A 3 -26.94 -11.94 17.20
N ARG A 4 -27.49 -10.75 16.95
CA ARG A 4 -28.71 -10.61 16.14
C ARG A 4 -28.46 -11.13 14.72
N ARG A 5 -29.27 -12.10 14.27
CA ARG A 5 -29.23 -12.64 12.91
C ARG A 5 -29.45 -11.50 11.90
N LYS A 6 -28.52 -11.31 10.96
CA LYS A 6 -28.66 -10.41 9.83
C LYS A 6 -29.30 -11.14 8.65
N LEU A 7 -30.20 -10.47 7.95
CA LEU A 7 -30.79 -10.99 6.71
C LEU A 7 -29.69 -11.04 5.63
N SER A 8 -29.51 -12.20 4.99
CA SER A 8 -28.58 -12.33 3.86
C SER A 8 -29.05 -11.50 2.66
N ASP A 9 -28.18 -11.17 1.73
CA ASP A 9 -28.60 -10.42 0.54
C ASP A 9 -29.61 -11.22 -0.32
N LEU A 10 -29.48 -12.55 -0.34
CA LEU A 10 -30.44 -13.44 -1.00
C LEU A 10 -31.83 -13.38 -0.33
N ASP A 11 -31.88 -13.47 1.00
CA ASP A 11 -33.13 -13.41 1.75
C ASP A 11 -33.81 -12.05 1.59
N ARG A 12 -33.04 -10.97 1.52
CA ARG A 12 -33.57 -9.63 1.22
C ARG A 12 -34.14 -9.56 -0.19
N GLY A 13 -33.47 -10.19 -1.17
CA GLY A 13 -33.95 -10.25 -2.56
C GLY A 13 -35.29 -10.99 -2.65
N ARG A 14 -35.37 -12.17 -2.02
CA ARG A 14 -36.62 -12.95 -1.90
C ARG A 14 -37.71 -12.18 -1.19
N ALA A 15 -37.39 -11.48 -0.10
CA ALA A 15 -38.34 -10.65 0.63
C ALA A 15 -38.92 -9.54 -0.25
N ILE A 16 -38.09 -8.85 -1.03
CA ILE A 16 -38.56 -7.82 -1.96
C ILE A 16 -39.41 -8.43 -3.09
N GLY A 17 -39.01 -9.57 -3.66
CA GLY A 17 -39.80 -10.28 -4.67
C GLY A 17 -41.21 -10.60 -4.16
N TRP A 18 -41.33 -11.24 -3.00
CA TRP A 18 -42.64 -11.53 -2.40
C TRP A 18 -43.46 -10.28 -2.08
N LEU A 19 -42.81 -9.18 -1.66
CA LEU A 19 -43.51 -7.91 -1.44
C LEU A 19 -44.04 -7.29 -2.75
N GLN A 20 -43.34 -7.50 -3.88
CA GLN A 20 -43.78 -7.07 -5.22
C GLN A 20 -44.93 -7.94 -5.73
N ASP A 21 -44.94 -9.24 -5.39
CA ASP A 21 -46.03 -10.17 -5.66
C ASP A 21 -47.27 -9.97 -4.74
N GLY A 22 -47.28 -8.91 -3.92
CA GLY A 22 -48.41 -8.56 -3.06
C GLY A 22 -48.48 -9.32 -1.72
N VAL A 23 -47.48 -10.14 -1.37
CA VAL A 23 -47.45 -10.85 -0.08
C VAL A 23 -47.30 -9.85 1.07
N ALA A 24 -48.12 -10.01 2.11
CA ALA A 24 -48.08 -9.11 3.27
C ALA A 24 -46.73 -9.19 4.02
N ALA A 25 -46.20 -8.04 4.44
CA ALA A 25 -44.90 -7.96 5.13
C ALA A 25 -44.79 -8.84 6.39
N ARG A 26 -45.91 -9.08 7.09
CA ARG A 26 -45.99 -9.98 8.25
C ARG A 26 -45.77 -11.44 7.87
N GLN A 27 -46.32 -11.89 6.74
CA GLN A 27 -46.13 -13.24 6.23
C GLN A 27 -44.70 -13.44 5.72
N VAL A 28 -44.14 -12.44 5.03
CA VAL A 28 -42.72 -12.45 4.62
C VAL A 28 -41.80 -12.57 5.84
N ALA A 29 -42.09 -11.84 6.92
CA ALA A 29 -41.33 -11.87 8.15
C ALA A 29 -41.38 -13.25 8.84
N GLN A 30 -42.56 -13.89 8.86
CA GLN A 30 -42.74 -15.25 9.37
C GLN A 30 -41.94 -16.27 8.54
N ARG A 31 -42.04 -16.22 7.20
CA ARG A 31 -41.30 -17.12 6.29
C ARG A 31 -39.79 -17.04 6.48
N LEU A 32 -39.26 -15.86 6.78
CA LEU A 32 -37.82 -15.62 6.98
C LEU A 32 -37.39 -15.70 8.46
N ALA A 33 -38.31 -15.99 9.37
CA ALA A 33 -38.07 -16.03 10.82
C ALA A 33 -37.39 -14.75 11.34
N VAL A 34 -37.90 -13.58 10.94
CA VAL A 34 -37.41 -12.27 11.40
C VAL A 34 -38.56 -11.39 11.90
N ALA A 35 -38.23 -10.34 12.65
CA ALA A 35 -39.23 -9.38 13.11
C ALA A 35 -39.85 -8.62 11.92
N PRO A 36 -41.17 -8.34 11.92
CA PRO A 36 -41.84 -7.56 10.86
C PRO A 36 -41.19 -6.20 10.58
N SER A 37 -40.60 -5.56 11.60
CA SER A 37 -39.88 -4.28 11.48
C SER A 37 -38.65 -4.35 10.59
N VAL A 38 -38.05 -5.54 10.39
CA VAL A 38 -36.94 -5.74 9.45
C VAL A 38 -37.43 -5.66 8.01
N ILE A 39 -38.56 -6.31 7.71
CA ILE A 39 -39.16 -6.32 6.37
C ILE A 39 -39.71 -4.93 6.02
N ILE A 40 -40.36 -4.25 6.96
CA ILE A 40 -40.86 -2.88 6.76
C ILE A 40 -39.70 -1.92 6.43
N ARG A 41 -38.61 -1.94 7.21
CA ARG A 41 -37.42 -1.11 6.93
C ARG A 41 -36.76 -1.47 5.61
N LEU A 42 -36.71 -2.76 5.27
CA LEU A 42 -36.20 -3.22 3.98
C LEU A 42 -37.04 -2.68 2.82
N LYS A 43 -38.37 -2.77 2.90
CA LYS A 43 -39.32 -2.24 1.92
C LYS A 43 -39.14 -0.73 1.74
N GLN A 44 -39.12 0.03 2.84
CA GLN A 44 -38.91 1.49 2.80
C GLN A 44 -37.57 1.85 2.15
N ARG A 45 -36.49 1.17 2.52
CA ARG A 45 -35.17 1.38 1.91
C ARG A 45 -35.18 1.06 0.42
N PHE A 46 -35.83 -0.04 0.04
CA PHE A 46 -35.92 -0.45 -1.37
C PHE A 46 -36.71 0.57 -2.19
N HIS A 47 -37.85 1.08 -1.70
CA HIS A 47 -38.57 2.16 -2.37
C HIS A 47 -37.72 3.44 -2.52
N ALA A 48 -36.90 3.77 -1.53
CA ALA A 48 -36.07 4.98 -1.57
C ALA A 48 -34.81 4.84 -2.46
N THR A 49 -34.29 3.64 -2.67
CA THR A 49 -32.96 3.45 -3.29
C THR A 49 -32.91 2.47 -4.46
N GLY A 50 -33.96 1.66 -4.65
CA GLY A 50 -33.99 0.54 -5.61
C GLY A 50 -33.01 -0.60 -5.29
N ARG A 51 -32.32 -0.57 -4.13
CA ARG A 51 -31.25 -1.51 -3.80
C ARG A 51 -31.58 -2.36 -2.59
N VAL A 52 -31.29 -3.65 -2.72
CA VAL A 52 -31.48 -4.67 -1.68
C VAL A 52 -30.23 -4.81 -0.79
N GLN A 53 -29.06 -4.54 -1.37
CA GLN A 53 -27.75 -4.64 -0.73
C GLN A 53 -27.60 -3.65 0.43
N GLU A 54 -26.77 -3.99 1.42
CA GLU A 54 -26.46 -3.04 2.50
C GLU A 54 -25.61 -1.90 1.95
N ARG A 55 -25.92 -0.65 2.34
CA ARG A 55 -25.06 0.49 2.00
C ARG A 55 -23.72 0.31 2.70
N GLN A 56 -22.64 0.57 1.97
CA GLN A 56 -21.31 0.63 2.57
C GLN A 56 -21.31 1.70 3.66
N ARG A 57 -20.93 1.33 4.87
CA ARG A 57 -20.86 2.25 6.00
C ARG A 57 -19.68 3.19 5.78
N SER A 58 -19.85 4.47 6.13
CA SER A 58 -18.79 5.50 6.00
C SER A 58 -17.53 5.19 6.81
N GLY A 59 -17.66 4.35 7.84
CA GLY A 59 -16.56 4.01 8.74
C GLY A 59 -16.14 5.20 9.62
N ARG A 60 -15.07 5.02 10.38
CA ARG A 60 -14.52 6.10 11.20
C ARG A 60 -13.83 7.14 10.30
N PRO A 61 -14.08 8.45 10.49
CA PRO A 61 -13.35 9.49 9.78
C PRO A 61 -11.84 9.34 9.98
N ARG A 62 -11.08 9.72 8.95
CA ARG A 62 -9.62 9.72 8.99
C ARG A 62 -9.14 10.91 9.81
N VAL A 63 -8.10 10.70 10.62
CA VAL A 63 -7.39 11.79 11.33
C VAL A 63 -6.65 12.69 10.33
N THR A 64 -6.12 12.12 9.25
CA THR A 64 -5.38 12.87 8.25
C THR A 64 -6.26 13.27 7.06
N THR A 65 -5.99 14.45 6.52
CA THR A 65 -6.60 14.98 5.31
C THR A 65 -5.86 14.51 4.04
N GLN A 66 -6.49 14.66 2.88
CA GLN A 66 -5.86 14.31 1.59
C GLN A 66 -4.61 15.17 1.29
N ARG A 67 -4.54 16.40 1.81
CA ARG A 67 -3.37 17.28 1.66
C ARG A 67 -2.20 16.77 2.49
N GLU A 68 -2.46 16.34 3.71
CA GLU A 68 -1.47 15.74 4.61
C GLU A 68 -0.98 14.39 4.08
N ASP A 69 -1.88 13.54 3.57
CA ASP A 69 -1.51 12.26 2.97
C ASP A 69 -0.54 12.48 1.78
N ARG A 70 -0.78 13.49 0.95
CA ARG A 70 0.15 13.90 -0.14
C ARG A 70 1.46 14.49 0.38
N PHE A 71 1.45 15.21 1.50
CA PHE A 71 2.67 15.70 2.14
C PHE A 71 3.52 14.53 2.65
N ILE A 72 2.91 13.56 3.35
CA ILE A 72 3.56 12.35 3.85
C ILE A 72 4.23 11.58 2.71
N GLN A 73 3.51 11.39 1.60
CA GLN A 73 4.05 10.71 0.41
C GLN A 73 5.27 11.44 -0.16
N ARG A 74 5.18 12.76 -0.35
CA ARG A 74 6.28 13.56 -0.89
C ARG A 74 7.51 13.53 -0.01
N GLN A 75 7.34 13.66 1.31
CA GLN A 75 8.46 13.58 2.25
C GLN A 75 9.20 12.24 2.15
N ALA A 76 8.48 11.12 2.06
CA ALA A 76 9.09 9.81 1.90
C ALA A 76 9.77 9.60 0.55
N MET A 77 9.29 10.24 -0.53
CA MET A 77 9.89 10.12 -1.85
C MET A 77 11.15 11.00 -2.00
N GLN A 78 11.13 12.20 -1.42
CA GLN A 78 12.29 13.12 -1.44
C GLN A 78 13.40 12.64 -0.51
N GLN A 79 13.04 12.15 0.67
CA GLN A 79 13.99 11.65 1.66
C GLN A 79 13.67 10.20 1.98
N ARG A 80 14.11 9.31 1.08
CA ARG A 80 13.78 7.88 1.15
C ARG A 80 14.23 7.22 2.44
N MET A 81 15.29 7.71 3.09
CA MET A 81 15.80 7.20 4.37
C MET A 81 15.09 7.76 5.61
N ALA A 82 14.18 8.73 5.45
CA ALA A 82 13.49 9.33 6.58
C ALA A 82 12.62 8.29 7.32
N THR A 83 12.77 8.21 8.64
CA THR A 83 11.94 7.31 9.44
C THR A 83 10.49 7.79 9.47
N ALA A 84 9.55 6.89 9.75
CA ALA A 84 8.15 7.29 9.96
C ALA A 84 8.00 8.33 11.08
N ASN A 85 8.88 8.31 12.08
CA ASN A 85 8.87 9.29 13.17
C ASN A 85 9.38 10.67 12.72
N ASN A 86 10.39 10.71 11.85
CA ASN A 86 10.87 11.97 11.27
C ASN A 86 9.77 12.61 10.40
N ILE A 87 9.10 11.82 9.57
CA ILE A 87 7.97 12.31 8.75
C ILE A 87 6.81 12.78 9.64
N ARG A 88 6.51 12.05 10.72
CA ARG A 88 5.51 12.45 11.73
C ARG A 88 5.82 13.82 12.35
N GLN A 89 7.06 14.02 12.82
CA GLN A 89 7.48 15.29 13.43
C GLN A 89 7.37 16.45 12.44
N ARG A 90 7.76 16.24 11.18
CA ARG A 90 7.61 17.26 10.13
C ARG A 90 6.16 17.58 9.82
N LEU A 91 5.30 16.56 9.76
CA LEU A 91 3.87 16.77 9.58
C LEU A 91 3.31 17.62 10.72
N GLN A 92 3.61 17.24 11.96
CA GLN A 92 3.17 17.99 13.14
C GLN A 92 3.68 19.44 13.11
N ALA A 93 4.94 19.67 12.77
CA ALA A 93 5.48 21.02 12.65
C ALA A 93 4.82 21.86 11.53
N THR A 94 4.31 21.22 10.47
CA THR A 94 3.74 21.91 9.29
C THR A 94 2.24 22.17 9.44
N THR A 95 1.49 21.22 10.01
CA THR A 95 0.01 21.25 10.02
C THR A 95 -0.57 21.20 11.44
N ASN A 96 0.27 21.12 12.47
CA ASN A 96 -0.12 20.90 13.87
C ASN A 96 -0.93 19.60 14.11
N THR A 97 -0.92 18.68 13.14
CA THR A 97 -1.70 17.45 13.21
C THR A 97 -0.93 16.38 13.96
N VAL A 98 -1.44 16.02 15.13
CA VAL A 98 -0.83 14.99 15.98
C VAL A 98 -1.31 13.61 15.55
N VAL A 99 -0.38 12.81 15.01
CA VAL A 99 -0.64 11.43 14.59
C VAL A 99 0.40 10.49 15.18
N SER A 100 0.07 9.19 15.25
CA SER A 100 1.04 8.17 15.63
C SER A 100 1.97 7.82 14.47
N GLY A 101 3.15 7.27 14.77
CA GLY A 101 4.05 6.73 13.73
C GLY A 101 3.39 5.61 12.91
N GLN A 102 2.45 4.87 13.49
CA GLN A 102 1.71 3.82 12.77
C GLN A 102 0.77 4.42 11.72
N THR A 103 0.13 5.56 12.01
CA THR A 103 -0.68 6.28 11.02
C THR A 103 0.16 6.65 9.81
N ILE A 104 1.38 7.19 10.01
CA ILE A 104 2.31 7.49 8.91
C ILE A 104 2.62 6.25 8.07
N ARG A 105 2.96 5.12 8.71
CA ARG A 105 3.24 3.86 7.98
C ARG A 105 2.04 3.40 7.17
N ASN A 106 0.83 3.45 7.75
CA ASN A 106 -0.40 3.08 7.06
C ASN A 106 -0.63 3.97 5.82
N ARG A 107 -0.37 5.28 5.93
CA ARG A 107 -0.45 6.19 4.77
C ARG A 107 0.56 5.87 3.69
N LEU A 108 1.81 5.62 4.06
CA LEU A 108 2.85 5.22 3.11
C LEU A 108 2.50 3.89 2.41
N HIS A 109 1.98 2.91 3.15
CA HIS A 109 1.51 1.65 2.60
C HIS A 109 0.37 1.83 1.59
N ASN A 110 -0.58 2.74 1.84
CA ASN A 110 -1.66 3.06 0.90
C ASN A 110 -1.12 3.63 -0.43
N PHE A 111 0.04 4.27 -0.41
CA PHE A 111 0.76 4.74 -1.61
C PHE A 111 1.73 3.70 -2.19
N GLY A 112 1.70 2.45 -1.70
CA GLY A 112 2.57 1.37 -2.16
C GLY A 112 4.03 1.49 -1.70
N LEU A 113 4.35 2.46 -0.83
CA LEU A 113 5.68 2.64 -0.28
C LEU A 113 5.88 1.71 0.91
N ARG A 114 6.94 0.90 0.87
CA ARG A 114 7.31 0.05 2.01
C ARG A 114 8.76 0.27 2.38
N ALA A 115 9.04 0.19 3.68
CA ALA A 115 10.41 0.18 4.19
C ALA A 115 11.12 -1.10 3.73
N ARG A 116 12.27 -0.93 3.08
CA ARG A 116 13.11 -2.02 2.56
C ARG A 116 14.57 -1.74 2.85
N ARG A 117 15.40 -2.79 2.87
CA ARG A 117 16.85 -2.59 2.91
C ARG A 117 17.29 -2.00 1.56
N PRO A 118 18.08 -0.91 1.56
CA PRO A 118 18.67 -0.40 0.34
C PRO A 118 19.68 -1.41 -0.22
N VAL A 119 19.96 -1.30 -1.51
CA VAL A 119 21.11 -2.01 -2.10
C VAL A 119 22.37 -1.23 -1.72
N ARG A 120 23.45 -1.92 -1.37
CA ARG A 120 24.79 -1.31 -1.25
C ARG A 120 25.52 -1.46 -2.57
N GLY A 121 26.08 -0.38 -3.09
CA GLY A 121 26.87 -0.38 -4.32
C GLY A 121 26.90 0.99 -4.98
N THR A 122 27.86 1.18 -5.88
CA THR A 122 28.02 2.44 -6.61
C THR A 122 26.83 2.70 -7.54
N THR A 123 26.29 3.91 -7.48
CA THR A 123 25.20 4.30 -8.38
C THR A 123 25.79 4.49 -9.78
N LEU A 124 25.41 3.62 -10.73
CA LEU A 124 25.90 3.75 -12.11
C LEU A 124 25.22 4.93 -12.81
N THR A 125 26.00 5.97 -13.09
CA THR A 125 25.62 7.09 -13.96
C THR A 125 25.32 6.58 -15.38
N ALA A 126 24.65 7.40 -16.19
CA ALA A 126 24.39 7.07 -17.59
C ALA A 126 25.69 6.77 -18.36
N ASN A 127 26.74 7.56 -18.11
CA ASN A 127 28.06 7.37 -18.72
C ASN A 127 28.70 6.05 -18.29
N HIS A 128 28.64 5.70 -16.99
CA HIS A 128 29.14 4.41 -16.52
C HIS A 128 28.42 3.25 -17.21
N ARG A 129 27.09 3.34 -17.38
CA ARG A 129 26.30 2.29 -18.05
C ARG A 129 26.68 2.16 -19.52
N ALA A 130 26.85 3.29 -20.23
CA ALA A 130 27.25 3.31 -21.63
C ALA A 130 28.65 2.72 -21.82
N ALA A 131 29.63 3.15 -21.02
CA ALA A 131 31.01 2.65 -21.08
C ALA A 131 31.09 1.14 -20.78
N ARG A 132 30.40 0.68 -19.71
CA ARG A 132 30.35 -0.75 -19.39
C ARG A 132 29.70 -1.57 -20.49
N ARG A 133 28.61 -1.08 -21.08
CA ARG A 133 27.96 -1.76 -22.21
C ARG A 133 28.86 -1.81 -23.45
N ALA A 134 29.53 -0.72 -23.78
CA ALA A 134 30.46 -0.66 -24.90
C ALA A 134 31.62 -1.67 -24.69
N TRP A 135 32.21 -1.66 -23.50
CA TRP A 135 33.26 -2.62 -23.12
C TRP A 135 32.78 -4.06 -23.27
N CYS A 136 31.64 -4.43 -22.69
CA CYS A 136 31.08 -5.77 -22.82
C CYS A 136 30.82 -6.14 -24.28
N THR A 137 30.30 -5.21 -25.09
CA THR A 137 30.00 -5.47 -26.51
C THR A 137 31.27 -5.72 -27.32
N GLN A 138 32.34 -4.98 -27.04
CA GLN A 138 33.63 -5.13 -27.71
C GLN A 138 34.32 -6.46 -27.35
N HIS A 139 34.12 -6.94 -26.13
CA HIS A 139 34.80 -8.13 -25.59
C HIS A 139 33.92 -9.40 -25.60
N VAL A 140 32.66 -9.32 -26.03
CA VAL A 140 31.71 -10.46 -25.99
C VAL A 140 32.15 -11.66 -26.82
N ARG A 141 32.91 -11.42 -27.90
CA ARG A 141 33.42 -12.47 -28.80
C ARG A 141 34.86 -12.88 -28.51
N TRP A 142 35.45 -12.36 -27.43
CA TRP A 142 36.83 -12.70 -27.09
C TRP A 142 36.99 -14.18 -26.75
N GLN A 143 38.03 -14.78 -27.31
CA GLN A 143 38.40 -16.18 -27.08
C GLN A 143 39.29 -16.33 -25.84
N ARG A 144 39.40 -17.56 -25.34
CA ARG A 144 40.17 -17.87 -24.11
C ARG A 144 41.62 -17.36 -24.15
N GLN A 145 42.27 -17.42 -25.31
CA GLN A 145 43.64 -16.93 -25.49
C GLN A 145 43.76 -15.42 -25.27
N GLN A 146 42.74 -14.64 -25.64
CA GLN A 146 42.72 -13.19 -25.44
C GLN A 146 42.49 -12.85 -23.96
N TRP A 147 41.61 -13.60 -23.28
CA TRP A 147 41.41 -13.45 -21.84
C TRP A 147 42.63 -13.84 -21.01
N ALA A 148 43.43 -14.81 -21.48
CA ALA A 148 44.66 -15.23 -20.80
C ALA A 148 45.73 -14.13 -20.71
N GLN A 149 45.63 -13.09 -21.54
CA GLN A 149 46.54 -11.94 -21.51
C GLN A 149 46.07 -10.82 -20.56
N VAL A 150 44.88 -10.94 -19.97
CA VAL A 150 44.32 -9.92 -19.07
C VAL A 150 44.59 -10.29 -17.62
N LEU A 151 45.30 -9.42 -16.91
CA LEU A 151 45.46 -9.50 -15.46
C LEU A 151 44.31 -8.73 -14.79
N PHE A 152 43.58 -9.40 -13.91
CA PHE A 152 42.57 -8.77 -13.04
C PHE A 152 43.16 -8.54 -11.66
N THR A 153 43.28 -7.28 -11.26
CA THR A 153 43.65 -6.87 -9.91
C THR A 153 42.53 -6.04 -9.30
N ASP A 154 42.29 -6.19 -8.01
CA ASP A 154 41.34 -5.39 -7.25
C ASP A 154 41.86 -5.21 -5.82
N GLU A 155 41.41 -4.15 -5.15
CA GLU A 155 41.72 -3.88 -3.76
C GLU A 155 40.55 -4.33 -2.88
N SER A 156 40.84 -5.10 -1.82
CA SER A 156 39.82 -5.52 -0.85
C SER A 156 39.90 -4.72 0.43
N GLY A 157 38.83 -4.00 0.76
CA GLY A 157 38.68 -3.33 2.05
C GLY A 157 38.08 -4.27 3.11
N PHE A 158 38.69 -4.35 4.28
CA PHE A 158 38.19 -5.11 5.43
C PHE A 158 37.64 -4.14 6.49
N CYS A 159 36.36 -4.27 6.84
CA CYS A 159 35.76 -3.46 7.91
C CYS A 159 35.93 -4.16 9.27
N LEU A 160 36.55 -3.46 10.23
CA LEU A 160 36.73 -3.94 11.61
C LEU A 160 35.43 -3.89 12.44
N GLU A 161 34.51 -2.99 12.09
CA GLU A 161 33.19 -2.91 12.70
C GLU A 161 32.09 -2.85 11.62
N PRO A 162 31.09 -3.75 11.63
CA PRO A 162 29.99 -3.67 10.69
C PRO A 162 29.04 -2.54 11.07
N ALA A 163 28.74 -1.65 10.11
CA ALA A 163 27.57 -0.77 10.26
C ALA A 163 26.30 -1.63 10.46
N ASP A 164 25.55 -1.38 11.55
CA ASP A 164 24.36 -2.11 12.07
C ASP A 164 23.29 -2.47 11.00
N GLY A 165 23.36 -1.92 9.79
CA GLY A 165 22.56 -2.36 8.64
C GLY A 165 21.06 -2.09 8.80
N ARG A 166 20.69 -1.32 9.82
CA ARG A 166 19.31 -0.94 10.15
C ARG A 166 18.75 0.15 9.24
N ILE A 167 19.54 0.66 8.31
CA ILE A 167 19.06 1.66 7.34
C ILE A 167 17.96 1.03 6.48
N ARG A 168 16.84 1.74 6.40
CA ARG A 168 15.69 1.40 5.55
C ARG A 168 15.41 2.56 4.62
N VAL A 169 15.00 2.23 3.41
CA VAL A 169 14.49 3.19 2.43
C VAL A 169 13.03 2.91 2.13
N TRP A 170 12.22 3.96 2.01
CA TRP A 170 10.87 3.88 1.47
C TRP A 170 10.95 3.77 -0.06
N ARG A 171 10.45 2.66 -0.59
CA ARG A 171 10.39 2.44 -2.04
C ARG A 171 9.16 1.66 -2.46
N ARG A 172 8.74 1.83 -3.70
CA ARG A 172 7.71 1.01 -4.34
C ARG A 172 8.29 -0.33 -4.79
N ARG A 173 7.42 -1.26 -5.16
CA ARG A 173 7.83 -2.49 -5.86
C ARG A 173 8.47 -2.10 -7.20
N GLY A 174 9.63 -2.68 -7.53
CA GLY A 174 10.39 -2.37 -8.76
C GLY A 174 11.46 -1.29 -8.58
N GLU A 175 11.39 -0.45 -7.56
CA GLU A 175 12.35 0.65 -7.32
C GLU A 175 13.62 0.18 -6.58
N ARG A 176 14.06 -1.06 -6.77
CA ARG A 176 15.21 -1.61 -6.02
C ARG A 176 16.50 -0.83 -6.27
N PHE A 177 16.72 -0.41 -7.51
CA PHE A 177 17.91 0.30 -7.99
C PHE A 177 17.60 1.75 -8.38
N ALA A 178 16.49 2.29 -7.88
CA ALA A 178 16.16 3.70 -8.08
C ALA A 178 17.13 4.59 -7.30
N GLU A 179 17.39 5.78 -7.81
CA GLU A 179 18.22 6.79 -7.17
C GLU A 179 17.73 7.09 -5.74
N GLY A 180 18.61 7.07 -4.73
CA GLY A 180 18.21 7.21 -3.32
C GLY A 180 17.56 5.97 -2.67
N ALA A 181 17.43 4.85 -3.40
CA ALA A 181 17.17 3.52 -2.83
C ALA A 181 18.44 2.64 -2.78
N VAL A 182 19.55 3.16 -3.27
CA VAL A 182 20.91 2.59 -3.23
C VAL A 182 21.75 3.44 -2.27
N LEU A 183 22.53 2.80 -1.42
CA LEU A 183 23.55 3.43 -0.60
C LEU A 183 24.91 3.14 -1.25
N GLU A 184 25.74 4.16 -1.35
CA GLU A 184 27.17 3.99 -1.60
C GLU A 184 27.89 3.55 -0.32
#